data_AF-A0A3M8DKT6-F1
#
_entry.id   AF-A0A3M8DKT6-F1
#
_cell.length_a   1.000
_cell.length_b   1.000
_cell.length_c   1.000
_cell.angle_alpha   90.00
_cell.angle_beta   90.00
_cell.angle_gamma   90.00
#
_symmetry.space_group_name_H-M   'P 1'
#
loop_
_entity.id
_entity.type
_entity.pdbx_description
1 polymer ?
#
loop_
_entity_poly.entity_id
_entity_poly.type
_entity_poly.pdbx_seq_one_letter_code
_entity_poly.pdbx_strand_id
1 'polypeptide(L)'
;MNERMAVFREQLTSKWTQFSKKQKWMIAGITLFLLISLGLYIYIASQPVYTPLYNQRLSEQEIGTIKQELESQKIPYRITGNGTGIEVPEKMAQDVIVDLAAQGIPSEAGINSEIFSNTLGVTDRQFDVMKKEALQQELRKMLERVKGVRAAQVMITLPQESVWVTETPETATASVIVDVEPGTTLDQKQINSLYLLVSRSVPKLPMDAIAITDQYSNPLERAEANENEGTLSGFKQQEQIKAEVEKTMQQNLYNLLGTIMGRDKVIVHTFIKMNFDKENRVENLVEAPDKENNEGLIISSQKLSKTFSGQGAPPGGVAGTGASAVPSYPASTPTGSNSDYEELNDTINREVNRITRNVTLSPYKIEDVTINVGVEPPAGGTLDDATVESIKQVLRNVVRVTLSNQGVELTQEELDKHISVLPRQFSGKVAVEDSNSLSPAVLWTVGGIAVLALAAVAFLVLRRRKQARQQEEEVSDLLSPSQPSEIPDLIYQEDGDQVVVRKQLEKLARSKPDEFVVLLRTWLAED
;
A
#
# COMPACT_ATOMS: atom_id res chain seq x y z
N MET A 1 -20.95 50.71 -73.12
CA MET A 1 -20.55 49.61 -72.19
C MET A 1 -19.68 48.55 -72.87
N ASN A 2 -19.91 48.23 -74.16
CA ASN A 2 -19.14 47.19 -74.85
C ASN A 2 -17.66 47.55 -75.11
N GLU A 3 -17.32 48.82 -75.28
CA GLU A 3 -15.91 49.22 -75.46
C GLU A 3 -15.08 49.08 -74.17
N ARG A 4 -15.65 49.34 -72.98
CA ARG A 4 -14.92 49.17 -71.71
C ARG A 4 -14.65 47.71 -71.38
N MET A 5 -15.58 46.81 -71.69
CA MET A 5 -15.37 45.36 -71.51
C MET A 5 -14.39 44.78 -72.53
N ALA A 6 -14.37 45.31 -73.76
CA ALA A 6 -13.37 44.94 -74.76
C ALA A 6 -11.96 45.37 -74.32
N VAL A 7 -11.80 46.61 -73.85
CA VAL A 7 -10.52 47.11 -73.32
C VAL A 7 -10.06 46.32 -72.08
N PHE A 8 -10.98 45.95 -71.17
CA PHE A 8 -10.64 45.14 -69.99
C PHE A 8 -10.22 43.71 -70.38
N ARG A 9 -10.89 43.12 -71.37
CA ARG A 9 -10.54 41.81 -71.92
C ARG A 9 -9.19 41.85 -72.64
N GLU A 10 -8.92 42.89 -73.44
CA GLU A 10 -7.64 43.08 -74.09
C GLU A 10 -6.50 43.33 -73.11
N GLN A 11 -6.74 44.09 -72.03
CA GLN A 11 -5.76 44.30 -70.96
C GLN A 11 -5.48 43.01 -70.17
N LEU A 12 -6.49 42.17 -69.93
CA LEU A 12 -6.34 40.86 -69.30
C LEU A 12 -5.61 39.87 -70.23
N THR A 13 -5.94 39.82 -71.52
CA THR A 13 -5.28 38.90 -72.47
C THR A 13 -3.86 39.34 -72.79
N SER A 14 -3.60 40.64 -72.90
CA SER A 14 -2.26 41.23 -73.11
C SER A 14 -1.34 40.89 -71.93
N LYS A 15 -1.78 41.15 -70.70
CA LYS A 15 -1.03 40.80 -69.48
C LYS A 15 -0.89 39.28 -69.35
N TRP A 16 -1.91 38.50 -69.69
CA TRP A 16 -1.83 37.04 -69.71
C TRP A 16 -0.80 36.53 -70.73
N THR A 17 -0.67 37.13 -71.91
CA THR A 17 0.36 36.74 -72.89
C THR A 17 1.78 37.13 -72.48
N GLN A 18 1.96 38.16 -71.64
CA GLN A 18 3.26 38.60 -71.14
C GLN A 18 3.81 37.74 -69.99
N PHE A 19 2.97 36.97 -69.29
CA PHE A 19 3.45 36.06 -68.25
C PHE A 19 4.16 34.85 -68.84
N SER A 20 5.36 34.56 -68.34
CA SER A 20 6.13 33.38 -68.75
C SER A 20 5.35 32.09 -68.46
N LYS A 21 5.65 31.00 -69.18
CA LYS A 21 4.99 29.69 -68.96
C LYS A 21 5.03 29.24 -67.49
N LYS A 22 6.10 29.58 -66.75
CA LYS A 22 6.24 29.31 -65.31
C LYS A 22 5.27 30.14 -64.46
N GLN A 23 5.08 31.42 -64.75
CA GLN A 23 4.14 32.29 -64.01
C GLN A 23 2.68 31.90 -64.24
N LYS A 24 2.31 31.44 -65.44
CA LYS A 24 0.95 30.94 -65.72
C LYS A 24 0.61 29.70 -64.90
N TRP A 25 1.54 28.75 -64.82
CA TRP A 25 1.39 27.57 -63.97
C TRP A 25 1.36 27.91 -62.48
N MET A 26 2.15 28.91 -62.06
CA MET A 26 2.13 29.41 -60.68
C MET A 26 0.77 30.05 -60.32
N ILE A 27 0.22 30.89 -61.18
CA ILE A 27 -1.09 31.53 -60.95
C ILE A 27 -2.20 30.47 -60.95
N ALA A 28 -2.19 29.53 -61.90
CA ALA A 28 -3.17 28.43 -61.93
C ALA A 28 -3.10 27.57 -60.66
N GLY A 29 -1.88 27.24 -60.19
CA GLY A 29 -1.66 26.50 -58.95
C GLY A 29 -2.18 27.24 -57.72
N ILE A 30 -1.90 28.55 -57.62
CA ILE A 30 -2.39 29.39 -56.51
C ILE A 30 -3.92 29.46 -56.51
N THR A 31 -4.54 29.61 -57.69
CA THR A 31 -6.00 29.72 -57.80
C THR A 31 -6.69 28.42 -57.39
N LEU A 32 -6.15 27.28 -57.82
CA LEU A 32 -6.65 25.95 -57.44
C LEU A 32 -6.48 25.69 -55.94
N PHE A 33 -5.32 26.05 -55.39
CA PHE A 33 -5.05 25.94 -53.96
C PHE A 33 -6.05 26.77 -53.11
N LEU A 34 -6.39 27.98 -53.57
CA LEU A 34 -7.32 28.87 -52.88
C LEU A 34 -8.75 28.30 -52.86
N LEU A 35 -9.20 27.71 -53.97
CA LEU A 35 -10.50 27.04 -54.05
C LEU A 35 -10.57 25.81 -53.13
N ILE A 36 -9.52 24.99 -53.12
CA ILE A 36 -9.44 23.82 -52.22
C ILE A 36 -9.42 24.27 -50.76
N SER A 37 -8.63 25.30 -50.43
CA SER A 37 -8.57 25.84 -49.07
C SER A 37 -9.91 26.41 -48.60
N LEU A 38 -10.68 27.04 -49.49
CA LEU A 38 -12.00 27.58 -49.15
C LEU A 38 -13.02 26.46 -48.93
N GLY A 39 -13.02 25.44 -49.79
CA GLY A 39 -13.87 24.25 -49.60
C GLY A 39 -13.56 23.53 -48.30
N LEU A 40 -12.29 23.36 -47.96
CA LEU A 40 -11.85 22.74 -46.71
C LEU A 40 -12.26 23.57 -45.48
N TYR A 41 -12.18 24.90 -45.58
CA TYR A 41 -12.60 25.79 -44.50
C TYR A 41 -14.10 25.67 -44.21
N ILE A 42 -14.94 25.67 -45.25
CA ILE A 42 -16.40 25.51 -45.11
C ILE A 42 -16.74 24.14 -44.51
N TYR A 43 -16.04 23.09 -44.95
CA TYR A 43 -16.25 21.74 -44.42
C TYR A 43 -15.93 21.64 -42.92
N ILE A 44 -14.79 22.20 -42.49
CA ILE A 44 -14.39 22.20 -41.07
C ILE A 44 -15.32 23.08 -40.23
N ALA A 45 -15.72 24.25 -40.75
CA ALA A 45 -16.63 25.16 -40.05
C ALA A 45 -18.05 24.61 -39.90
N SER A 46 -18.46 23.65 -40.73
CA SER A 46 -19.80 23.05 -40.70
C SER A 46 -19.90 21.84 -39.76
N GLN A 47 -18.84 21.40 -39.09
CA GLN A 47 -18.92 20.26 -38.17
C GLN A 47 -19.53 20.66 -36.82
N PRO A 48 -20.48 19.86 -36.27
CA PRO A 48 -21.07 20.14 -34.96
C PRO A 48 -20.04 19.97 -33.84
N VAL A 49 -20.04 20.92 -32.89
CA VAL A 49 -19.24 20.86 -31.67
C VAL A 49 -19.95 19.95 -30.67
N TYR A 50 -19.23 18.95 -30.16
CA TYR A 50 -19.71 18.03 -29.14
C TYR A 50 -19.20 18.47 -27.77
N THR A 51 -20.05 18.39 -26.75
CA THR A 51 -19.71 18.70 -25.36
C THR A 51 -20.05 17.50 -24.48
N PRO A 52 -19.26 17.21 -23.42
CA PRO A 52 -19.61 16.19 -22.45
C PRO A 52 -20.94 16.53 -21.78
N LEU A 53 -21.80 15.52 -21.65
CA LEU A 53 -23.11 15.66 -21.02
C LEU A 53 -22.99 15.73 -19.49
N TYR A 54 -22.05 14.98 -18.93
CA TYR A 54 -21.69 15.00 -17.52
C TYR A 54 -20.18 15.20 -17.37
N ASN A 55 -19.79 16.01 -16.38
CA ASN A 55 -18.38 16.29 -16.07
C ASN A 55 -17.71 15.16 -15.28
N GLN A 56 -18.51 14.24 -14.71
CA GLN A 56 -18.05 13.09 -13.94
C GLN A 56 -18.05 11.85 -14.83
N ARG A 57 -17.17 10.89 -14.51
CA ARG A 57 -17.17 9.59 -15.19
C ARG A 57 -18.33 8.76 -14.67
N LEU A 58 -19.13 8.25 -15.60
CA LEU A 58 -20.26 7.37 -15.32
C LEU A 58 -19.82 5.91 -15.43
N SER A 59 -20.55 5.02 -14.76
CA SER A 59 -20.40 3.58 -14.93
C SER A 59 -20.89 3.12 -16.31
N GLU A 60 -20.42 1.95 -16.77
CA GLU A 60 -20.84 1.38 -18.06
C GLU A 60 -22.35 1.11 -18.12
N GLN A 61 -22.98 0.80 -16.98
CA GLN A 61 -24.42 0.58 -16.88
C GLN A 61 -25.21 1.88 -17.07
N GLU A 62 -24.79 2.97 -16.42
CA GLU A 62 -25.41 4.30 -16.59
C GLU A 62 -25.25 4.80 -18.03
N ILE A 63 -24.07 4.61 -18.63
CA ILE A 63 -23.82 4.95 -20.04
C ILE A 63 -24.70 4.12 -20.98
N GLY A 64 -24.93 2.83 -20.67
CA GLY A 64 -25.85 1.98 -21.41
C GLY A 64 -27.30 2.50 -21.40
N THR A 65 -27.79 2.92 -20.23
CA THR A 65 -29.12 3.49 -20.07
C THR A 65 -29.25 4.84 -20.79
N ILE A 66 -28.28 5.74 -20.62
CA ILE A 66 -28.26 7.04 -21.31
C ILE A 66 -28.20 6.85 -22.83
N LYS A 67 -27.38 5.90 -23.30
CA LYS A 67 -27.28 5.55 -24.73
C LYS A 67 -28.63 5.11 -25.29
N GLN A 68 -29.33 4.21 -24.59
CA GLN A 68 -30.62 3.70 -25.03
C GLN A 68 -31.65 4.84 -25.17
N GLU A 69 -31.64 5.79 -24.24
CA GLU A 69 -32.54 6.94 -24.29
C GLU A 69 -32.18 7.94 -25.40
N LEU A 70 -30.90 8.24 -25.59
CA LEU A 70 -30.43 9.07 -26.70
C LEU A 70 -30.74 8.44 -28.07
N GLU A 71 -30.66 7.11 -28.18
CA GLU A 71 -31.07 6.37 -29.39
C GLU A 71 -32.58 6.45 -29.61
N SER A 72 -33.39 6.32 -28.55
CA SER A 72 -34.85 6.47 -28.59
C SER A 72 -35.26 7.87 -29.10
N GLN A 73 -34.59 8.91 -28.61
CA GLN A 73 -34.82 10.30 -28.99
C GLN A 73 -34.13 10.71 -30.30
N LYS A 74 -33.37 9.81 -30.95
CA LYS A 74 -32.60 10.04 -32.18
C LYS A 74 -31.59 11.19 -32.08
N ILE A 75 -31.02 11.38 -30.89
CA ILE A 75 -30.02 12.41 -30.63
C ILE A 75 -28.63 11.86 -30.99
N PRO A 76 -27.84 12.54 -31.82
CA PRO A 76 -26.50 12.07 -32.16
C PRO A 76 -25.58 12.16 -30.94
N TYR A 77 -24.89 11.08 -30.61
CA TYR A 77 -24.01 11.00 -29.44
C TYR A 77 -22.64 10.41 -29.80
N ARG A 78 -21.64 10.63 -28.93
CA ARG A 78 -20.32 10.00 -29.01
C ARG A 78 -19.94 9.46 -27.63
N ILE A 79 -19.43 8.24 -27.59
CA ILE A 79 -18.92 7.63 -26.35
C ILE A 79 -17.43 7.96 -26.26
N THR A 80 -17.02 8.49 -25.12
CA THR A 80 -15.63 8.87 -24.81
C THR A 80 -15.15 8.16 -23.54
N GLY A 81 -13.85 8.26 -23.25
CA GLY A 81 -13.28 7.70 -22.02
C GLY A 81 -13.44 6.18 -21.88
N ASN A 82 -13.31 5.42 -22.98
CA ASN A 82 -13.48 3.95 -22.99
C ASN A 82 -14.82 3.47 -22.40
N GLY A 83 -15.93 4.18 -22.66
CA GLY A 83 -17.25 3.77 -22.17
C GLY A 83 -17.67 4.40 -20.85
N THR A 84 -16.93 5.41 -20.36
CA THR A 84 -17.23 6.12 -19.10
C THR A 84 -17.70 7.57 -19.30
N GLY A 85 -17.81 8.02 -20.55
CA GLY A 85 -18.27 9.37 -20.90
C GLY A 85 -19.14 9.37 -22.15
N ILE A 86 -20.06 10.33 -22.20
CA ILE A 86 -20.95 10.55 -23.35
C ILE A 86 -21.01 12.03 -23.71
N GLU A 87 -20.86 12.31 -25.00
CA GLU A 87 -20.89 13.66 -25.57
C GLU A 87 -22.06 13.81 -26.54
N VAL A 88 -22.69 14.97 -26.52
CA VAL A 88 -23.80 15.36 -27.41
C VAL A 88 -23.52 16.73 -28.03
N PRO A 89 -24.18 17.12 -29.14
CA PRO A 89 -24.02 18.46 -29.70
C PRO A 89 -24.31 19.55 -28.68
N GLU A 90 -23.45 20.57 -28.61
CA GLU A 90 -23.53 21.66 -27.63
C GLU A 90 -24.92 22.32 -27.58
N LYS A 91 -25.57 22.45 -28.73
CA LYS A 91 -26.92 23.04 -28.86
C LYS A 91 -28.03 22.23 -28.18
N MET A 92 -27.83 20.93 -27.95
CA MET A 92 -28.81 20.01 -27.37
C MET A 92 -28.45 19.57 -25.95
N ALA A 93 -27.26 19.94 -25.45
CA ALA A 93 -26.74 19.38 -24.21
C ALA A 93 -27.60 19.71 -22.99
N GLN A 94 -28.08 20.96 -22.87
CA GLN A 94 -28.91 21.39 -21.74
C GLN A 94 -30.28 20.71 -21.74
N ASP A 95 -30.93 20.63 -22.89
CA ASP A 95 -32.25 20.00 -23.03
C ASP A 95 -32.18 18.51 -22.69
N VAL A 96 -31.16 17.81 -23.19
CA VAL A 96 -30.91 16.39 -22.90
C VAL A 96 -30.68 16.15 -21.41
N ILE A 97 -29.92 17.01 -20.73
CA ILE A 97 -29.68 16.87 -19.28
C ILE A 97 -30.99 16.97 -18.50
N VAL A 98 -31.85 17.92 -18.86
CA VAL A 98 -33.15 18.13 -18.21
C VAL A 98 -34.07 16.93 -18.45
N ASP A 99 -34.12 16.42 -19.68
CA ASP A 99 -34.96 15.28 -20.04
C ASP A 99 -34.51 13.98 -19.35
N LEU A 100 -33.20 13.72 -19.30
CA LEU A 100 -32.65 12.56 -18.58
C LEU A 100 -32.90 12.66 -17.07
N ALA A 101 -32.76 13.87 -16.50
CA ALA A 101 -33.06 14.10 -15.09
C ALA A 101 -34.54 13.88 -14.77
N ALA A 102 -35.46 14.28 -15.66
CA ALA A 102 -36.90 14.03 -15.51
C ALA A 102 -37.23 12.52 -15.50
N GLN A 103 -36.39 11.70 -16.12
CA GLN A 103 -36.51 10.24 -16.15
C GLN A 103 -35.75 9.54 -15.02
N GLY A 104 -35.08 10.28 -14.13
CA GLY A 104 -34.29 9.71 -13.03
C GLY A 104 -32.99 9.05 -13.49
N ILE A 105 -32.41 9.53 -14.59
CA ILE A 105 -31.13 9.07 -15.15
C ILE A 105 -30.06 10.15 -14.89
N PRO A 106 -28.87 9.80 -14.37
CA PRO A 106 -28.40 8.45 -14.02
C PRO A 106 -29.03 7.91 -12.74
N SER A 107 -29.29 6.60 -12.70
CA SER A 107 -29.79 5.92 -11.51
C SER A 107 -28.65 5.69 -10.53
N GLU A 108 -28.73 6.24 -9.32
CA GLU A 108 -27.76 5.95 -8.26
C GLU A 108 -27.71 4.44 -8.01
N ALA A 109 -26.57 3.82 -8.32
CA ALA A 109 -26.38 2.38 -8.16
C ALA A 109 -26.28 2.00 -6.67
N GLY A 110 -27.42 1.66 -6.08
CA GLY A 110 -27.50 1.07 -4.75
C GLY A 110 -28.93 0.69 -4.40
N ILE A 111 -29.17 -0.60 -4.14
CA ILE A 111 -30.38 -1.00 -3.41
C ILE A 111 -30.13 -0.56 -1.97
N ASN A 112 -30.57 0.65 -1.65
CA ASN A 112 -30.34 1.27 -0.36
C ASN A 112 -31.35 0.70 0.66
N SER A 113 -30.87 0.35 1.84
CA SER A 113 -31.67 -0.11 2.99
C SER A 113 -32.62 0.97 3.58
N GLU A 114 -32.71 2.13 2.93
CA GLU A 114 -33.71 3.17 3.19
C GLU A 114 -35.16 2.65 3.07
N ILE A 115 -35.37 1.53 2.37
CA ILE A 115 -36.67 0.85 2.31
C ILE A 115 -37.14 0.40 3.71
N PHE A 116 -36.24 0.22 4.67
CA PHE A 116 -36.54 -0.28 6.01
C PHE A 116 -36.43 0.77 7.13
N SER A 117 -36.00 2.00 6.86
CA SER A 117 -35.76 3.01 7.91
C SER A 117 -37.02 3.70 8.43
N ASN A 118 -38.17 3.58 7.73
CA ASN A 118 -39.37 4.37 8.02
C ASN A 118 -40.54 3.60 8.66
N THR A 119 -40.35 2.35 9.07
CA THR A 119 -41.41 1.57 9.74
C THR A 119 -41.25 1.59 11.26
N LEU A 120 -42.22 2.19 11.96
CA LEU A 120 -42.36 2.06 13.42
C LEU A 120 -42.67 0.59 13.77
N GLY A 121 -41.65 -0.13 14.24
CA GLY A 121 -41.74 -1.54 14.65
C GLY A 121 -40.78 -2.45 13.88
N VAL A 122 -39.47 -2.33 14.14
CA VAL A 122 -38.47 -3.30 13.63
C VAL A 122 -38.48 -4.56 14.48
N THR A 123 -38.36 -5.73 13.85
CA THR A 123 -38.15 -7.00 14.56
C THR A 123 -36.67 -7.19 14.90
N ASP A 124 -36.33 -7.97 15.93
CA ASP A 124 -34.93 -8.22 16.32
C ASP A 124 -34.07 -8.71 15.15
N ARG A 125 -34.62 -9.59 14.30
CA ARG A 125 -33.94 -10.06 13.08
C ARG A 125 -33.68 -8.95 12.08
N GLN A 126 -34.60 -7.99 11.93
CA GLN A 126 -34.39 -6.84 11.05
C GLN A 126 -33.32 -5.91 11.63
N PHE A 127 -33.33 -5.70 12.95
CA PHE A 127 -32.29 -4.91 13.63
C PHE A 127 -30.90 -5.53 13.46
N ASP A 128 -30.78 -6.86 13.56
CA ASP A 128 -29.51 -7.57 13.34
C ASP A 128 -28.99 -7.41 11.91
N VAL A 129 -29.88 -7.50 10.92
CA VAL A 129 -29.52 -7.26 9.51
C VAL A 129 -29.05 -5.82 9.31
N MET A 130 -29.79 -4.84 9.85
CA MET A 130 -29.40 -3.42 9.78
C MET A 130 -28.06 -3.16 10.46
N LYS A 131 -27.83 -3.73 11.65
CA LYS A 131 -26.57 -3.62 12.39
C LYS A 131 -25.40 -4.22 11.61
N LYS A 132 -25.61 -5.41 11.02
CA LYS A 132 -24.61 -6.07 10.17
C LYS A 132 -24.26 -5.22 8.96
N GLU A 133 -25.26 -4.68 8.27
CA GLU A 133 -25.07 -3.83 7.09
C GLU A 133 -24.34 -2.53 7.45
N ALA A 134 -24.73 -1.88 8.54
CA ALA A 134 -24.07 -0.67 9.04
C ALA A 134 -22.58 -0.92 9.35
N LEU A 135 -22.26 -2.05 9.99
CA LEU A 135 -20.88 -2.45 10.25
C LEU A 135 -20.08 -2.67 8.96
N GLN A 136 -20.68 -3.32 7.95
CA GLN A 136 -20.04 -3.53 6.65
C GLN A 136 -19.76 -2.21 5.92
N GLN A 137 -20.72 -1.28 5.94
CA GLN A 137 -20.56 0.04 5.32
C GLN A 137 -19.49 0.87 6.01
N GLU A 138 -19.43 0.86 7.35
CA GLU A 138 -18.42 1.61 8.10
C GLU A 138 -17.03 1.00 7.92
N LEU A 139 -16.93 -0.35 7.91
CA LEU A 139 -15.69 -1.06 7.58
C LEU A 139 -15.19 -0.70 6.19
N ARG A 140 -16.06 -0.68 5.18
CA ARG A 140 -15.70 -0.24 3.82
C ARG A 140 -15.08 1.15 3.84
N LYS A 141 -15.77 2.14 4.43
CA LYS A 141 -15.28 3.52 4.54
C LYS A 141 -13.96 3.61 5.30
N MET A 142 -13.78 2.76 6.32
CA MET A 142 -12.55 2.72 7.10
C MET A 142 -11.36 2.17 6.29
N LEU A 143 -11.58 1.11 5.50
CA LEU A 143 -10.54 0.52 4.66
C LEU A 143 -10.15 1.45 3.49
N GLU A 144 -11.11 2.18 2.92
CA GLU A 144 -10.87 3.19 1.88
C GLU A 144 -9.99 4.37 2.36
N ARG A 145 -9.89 4.59 3.67
CA ARG A 145 -8.96 5.59 4.23
C ARG A 145 -7.50 5.13 4.23
N VAL A 146 -7.24 3.84 3.98
CA VAL A 146 -5.88 3.31 3.90
C VAL A 146 -5.28 3.73 2.56
N LYS A 147 -4.13 4.42 2.61
CA LYS A 147 -3.42 4.90 1.43
C LYS A 147 -3.17 3.75 0.42
N GLY A 148 -3.58 3.94 -0.83
CA GLY A 148 -3.44 2.95 -1.89
C GLY A 148 -4.67 2.05 -2.07
N VAL A 149 -5.66 2.12 -1.17
CA VAL A 149 -6.98 1.48 -1.35
C VAL A 149 -7.94 2.51 -1.93
N ARG A 150 -8.44 2.25 -3.14
CA ARG A 150 -9.40 3.10 -3.85
C ARG A 150 -10.85 2.80 -3.45
N ALA A 151 -11.18 1.53 -3.31
CA ALA A 151 -12.50 1.06 -2.90
C ALA A 151 -12.34 -0.25 -2.10
N ALA A 152 -13.31 -0.56 -1.24
CA ALA A 152 -13.33 -1.82 -0.52
C ALA A 152 -14.74 -2.45 -0.55
N GLN A 153 -14.80 -3.77 -0.58
CA GLN A 153 -16.03 -4.53 -0.39
C GLN A 153 -15.82 -5.49 0.77
N VAL A 154 -16.73 -5.44 1.75
CA VAL A 154 -16.60 -6.17 3.01
C VAL A 154 -17.83 -7.03 3.22
N MET A 155 -17.60 -8.34 3.35
CA MET A 155 -18.58 -9.30 3.81
C MET A 155 -18.17 -9.81 5.19
N ILE A 156 -19.12 -9.84 6.13
CA ILE A 156 -18.90 -10.35 7.48
C ILE A 156 -19.96 -11.39 7.79
N THR A 157 -19.60 -12.39 8.57
CA THR A 157 -20.54 -13.36 9.14
C THR A 157 -20.37 -13.32 10.65
N LEU A 158 -21.42 -12.91 11.35
CA LEU A 158 -21.44 -12.85 12.80
C LEU A 158 -22.00 -14.18 13.35
N PRO A 159 -21.43 -14.73 14.42
CA PRO A 159 -21.95 -15.92 15.08
C PRO A 159 -23.31 -15.63 15.73
N GLN A 160 -24.17 -16.64 15.84
CA GLN A 160 -25.45 -16.49 16.56
C GLN A 160 -25.21 -16.46 18.08
N GLU A 161 -25.95 -15.62 18.80
CA GLU A 161 -25.90 -15.63 20.26
C GLU A 161 -26.64 -16.87 20.79
N SER A 162 -25.89 -17.91 21.18
CA SER A 162 -26.46 -19.06 21.88
C SER A 162 -26.75 -18.70 23.33
N VAL A 163 -27.97 -19.03 23.78
CA VAL A 163 -28.40 -18.87 25.18
C VAL A 163 -27.88 -20.01 26.07
N TRP A 164 -27.22 -21.02 25.47
CA TRP A 164 -26.71 -22.19 26.16
C TRP A 164 -25.20 -22.06 26.45
N VAL A 165 -24.86 -22.12 27.75
CA VAL A 165 -23.48 -21.99 28.28
C VAL A 165 -22.54 -23.12 27.82
N THR A 166 -23.07 -24.18 27.20
CA THR A 166 -22.31 -25.40 26.84
C THR A 166 -21.79 -25.41 25.41
N GLU A 167 -22.18 -24.45 24.56
CA GLU A 167 -21.68 -24.36 23.18
C GLU A 167 -20.36 -23.59 23.10
N THR A 168 -19.44 -24.11 22.31
CA THR A 168 -18.15 -23.47 22.03
C THR A 168 -18.43 -22.10 21.38
N PRO A 169 -17.77 -21.01 21.81
CA PRO A 169 -18.02 -19.70 21.23
C PRO A 169 -17.68 -19.71 19.73
N GLU A 170 -18.70 -19.62 18.88
CA GLU A 170 -18.51 -19.45 17.44
C GLU A 170 -17.76 -18.13 17.16
N THR A 171 -16.83 -18.19 16.21
CA THR A 171 -16.06 -17.04 15.75
C THR A 171 -16.73 -16.38 14.55
N ALA A 172 -16.59 -15.06 14.46
CA ALA A 172 -16.97 -14.35 13.24
C ALA A 172 -15.97 -14.65 12.12
N THR A 173 -16.41 -14.50 10.88
CA THR A 173 -15.55 -14.57 9.67
C THR A 173 -15.73 -13.33 8.82
N ALA A 174 -14.68 -12.94 8.09
CA ALA A 174 -14.74 -11.81 7.17
C ALA A 174 -14.04 -12.11 5.85
N SER A 175 -14.63 -11.64 4.76
CA SER A 175 -14.03 -11.64 3.42
C SER A 175 -14.03 -10.21 2.90
N VAL A 176 -12.86 -9.75 2.48
CA VAL A 176 -12.62 -8.37 2.07
C VAL A 176 -11.96 -8.38 0.70
N ILE A 177 -12.54 -7.63 -0.23
CA ILE A 177 -11.92 -7.34 -1.52
C ILE A 177 -11.52 -5.88 -1.50
N VAL A 178 -10.25 -5.58 -1.79
CA VAL A 178 -9.75 -4.21 -1.89
C VAL A 178 -9.32 -3.90 -3.32
N ASP A 179 -9.83 -2.78 -3.81
CA ASP A 179 -9.46 -2.20 -5.09
C ASP A 179 -8.21 -1.35 -4.87
N VAL A 180 -7.04 -1.83 -5.30
CA VAL A 180 -5.78 -1.09 -5.16
C VAL A 180 -5.64 -0.06 -6.29
N GLU A 181 -5.09 1.11 -5.96
CA GLU A 181 -4.81 2.15 -6.95
C GLU A 181 -3.90 1.65 -8.09
N PRO A 182 -4.16 2.03 -9.36
CA PRO A 182 -3.32 1.60 -10.49
C PRO A 182 -1.86 2.02 -10.32
N GLY A 183 -0.93 1.07 -10.45
CA GLY A 183 0.51 1.31 -10.32
C GLY A 183 1.01 1.38 -8.88
N THR A 184 0.14 1.17 -7.89
CA THR A 184 0.50 1.08 -6.47
C THR A 184 0.45 -0.38 -6.03
N THR A 185 1.42 -0.79 -5.21
CA THR A 185 1.40 -2.08 -4.50
C THR A 185 1.33 -1.80 -3.01
N LEU A 186 0.46 -2.52 -2.28
CA LEU A 186 0.35 -2.39 -0.83
C LEU A 186 1.61 -2.98 -0.15
N ASP A 187 2.24 -2.19 0.72
CA ASP A 187 3.29 -2.66 1.64
C ASP A 187 2.68 -3.64 2.64
N GLN A 188 3.48 -4.60 3.11
CA GLN A 188 3.14 -5.49 4.22
C GLN A 188 2.62 -4.75 5.45
N LYS A 189 3.15 -3.56 5.78
CA LYS A 189 2.62 -2.75 6.89
C LYS A 189 1.17 -2.32 6.65
N GLN A 190 0.82 -2.00 5.40
CA GLN A 190 -0.53 -1.63 5.01
C GLN A 190 -1.45 -2.84 5.03
N ILE A 191 -0.99 -3.99 4.51
CA ILE A 191 -1.72 -5.27 4.58
C ILE A 191 -2.00 -5.63 6.05
N ASN A 192 -1.00 -5.58 6.91
CA ASN A 192 -1.17 -5.87 8.35
C ASN A 192 -2.14 -4.91 9.02
N SER A 193 -2.17 -3.64 8.60
CA SER A 193 -3.12 -2.65 9.07
C SER A 193 -4.55 -2.98 8.65
N LEU A 194 -4.77 -3.46 7.41
CA LEU A 194 -6.10 -3.91 6.95
C LEU A 194 -6.62 -5.05 7.83
N TYR A 195 -5.81 -6.08 8.07
CA TYR A 195 -6.18 -7.20 8.96
C TYR A 195 -6.51 -6.74 10.37
N LEU A 196 -5.71 -5.82 10.93
CA LEU A 196 -5.92 -5.30 12.28
C LEU A 196 -7.20 -4.47 12.38
N LEU A 197 -7.47 -3.60 11.41
CA LEU A 197 -8.68 -2.78 11.37
C LEU A 197 -9.93 -3.66 11.31
N VAL A 198 -9.93 -4.69 10.48
CA VAL A 198 -11.08 -5.60 10.34
C VAL A 198 -11.29 -6.42 11.61
N SER A 199 -10.22 -7.04 12.15
CA SER A 199 -10.30 -7.85 13.37
C SER A 199 -10.77 -7.05 14.60
N ARG A 200 -10.33 -5.80 14.73
CA ARG A 200 -10.69 -4.95 15.88
C ARG A 200 -12.05 -4.27 15.76
N SER A 201 -12.58 -4.16 14.55
CA SER A 201 -13.88 -3.54 14.29
C SER A 201 -15.05 -4.53 14.37
N VAL A 202 -14.79 -5.84 14.31
CA VAL A 202 -15.83 -6.88 14.38
C VAL A 202 -15.66 -7.71 15.66
N PRO A 203 -16.71 -7.86 16.48
CA PRO A 203 -16.62 -8.68 17.69
C PRO A 203 -16.39 -10.14 17.35
N LYS A 204 -15.55 -10.82 18.14
CA LYS A 204 -15.22 -12.25 18.01
C LYS A 204 -14.61 -12.64 16.64
N LEU A 205 -13.93 -11.71 15.96
CA LEU A 205 -13.26 -11.96 14.68
C LEU A 205 -11.75 -12.12 14.88
N PRO A 206 -11.22 -13.37 14.99
CA PRO A 206 -9.78 -13.59 15.00
C PRO A 206 -9.17 -13.24 13.63
N MET A 207 -7.89 -12.82 13.61
CA MET A 207 -7.21 -12.44 12.37
C MET A 207 -7.13 -13.57 11.35
N ASP A 208 -7.07 -14.82 11.80
CA ASP A 208 -6.97 -16.02 10.96
C ASP A 208 -8.28 -16.33 10.22
N ALA A 209 -9.40 -15.77 10.68
CA ALA A 209 -10.72 -15.89 10.05
C ALA A 209 -11.02 -14.76 9.05
N ILE A 210 -9.99 -14.02 8.62
CA ILE A 210 -10.09 -12.90 7.69
C ILE A 210 -9.37 -13.26 6.38
N ALA A 211 -10.10 -13.20 5.28
CA ALA A 211 -9.53 -13.34 3.94
C ALA A 211 -9.58 -11.99 3.23
N ILE A 212 -8.42 -11.45 2.84
CA ILE A 212 -8.32 -10.20 2.07
C ILE A 212 -7.71 -10.51 0.70
N THR A 213 -8.36 -10.06 -0.38
CA THR A 213 -7.85 -10.19 -1.76
C THR A 213 -7.85 -8.85 -2.47
N ASP A 214 -7.02 -8.72 -3.51
CA ASP A 214 -7.09 -7.58 -4.44
C ASP A 214 -8.21 -7.76 -5.49
N GLN A 215 -8.38 -6.75 -6.36
CA GLN A 215 -9.36 -6.76 -7.45
C GLN A 215 -9.12 -7.84 -8.52
N TYR A 216 -7.94 -8.46 -8.54
CA TYR A 216 -7.56 -9.53 -9.47
C TYR A 216 -7.60 -10.91 -8.79
N SER A 217 -8.20 -11.00 -7.60
CA SER A 217 -8.27 -12.22 -6.78
C SER A 217 -6.90 -12.72 -6.29
N ASN A 218 -5.88 -11.86 -6.24
CA ASN A 218 -4.63 -12.20 -5.57
C ASN A 218 -4.82 -12.07 -4.05
N PRO A 219 -4.48 -13.10 -3.26
CA PRO A 219 -4.54 -13.00 -1.81
C PRO A 219 -3.52 -11.97 -1.30
N LEU A 220 -3.98 -11.06 -0.44
CA LEU A 220 -3.11 -10.12 0.27
C LEU A 220 -2.69 -10.78 1.58
N GLU A 221 -1.73 -11.69 1.49
CA GLU A 221 -1.29 -12.46 2.64
C GLU A 221 -0.65 -11.57 3.70
N ARG A 222 -1.04 -11.81 4.96
CA ARG A 222 -0.33 -11.27 6.10
C ARG A 222 0.99 -12.03 6.25
N ALA A 223 2.12 -11.39 5.98
CA ALA A 223 3.39 -11.87 6.48
C ALA A 223 3.38 -11.66 7.99
N GLU A 224 3.02 -12.74 8.68
CA GLU A 224 3.26 -12.90 10.10
C GLU A 224 4.73 -12.59 10.40
N ALA A 225 4.97 -11.66 11.32
CA ALA A 225 6.29 -11.52 11.93
C ALA A 225 6.59 -12.69 12.89
N ASN A 226 5.65 -13.63 13.06
CA ASN A 226 5.84 -14.83 13.87
C ASN A 226 5.37 -16.11 13.14
N GLU A 227 6.38 -16.94 12.86
CA GLU A 227 6.37 -18.39 13.10
C GLU A 227 5.25 -19.22 12.45
N ASN A 228 5.64 -19.90 11.37
CA ASN A 228 4.99 -21.08 10.77
C ASN A 228 3.93 -20.78 9.69
N GLU A 229 4.37 -20.35 8.51
CA GLU A 229 3.87 -20.94 7.26
C GLU A 229 4.76 -20.57 6.05
N GLY A 230 5.15 -21.58 5.27
CA GLY A 230 5.94 -21.47 4.04
C GLY A 230 7.46 -21.50 4.23
N THR A 231 8.07 -22.65 3.93
CA THR A 231 9.54 -22.85 3.84
C THR A 231 10.26 -21.81 2.97
N LEU A 232 9.58 -21.19 2.00
CA LEU A 232 10.09 -20.09 1.18
C LEU A 232 10.04 -18.71 1.86
N SER A 233 9.07 -18.45 2.74
CA SER A 233 8.95 -17.17 3.46
C SER A 233 9.98 -17.08 4.59
N GLY A 234 10.14 -18.15 5.37
CA GLY A 234 11.19 -18.25 6.39
C GLY A 234 12.59 -18.15 5.80
N PHE A 235 12.83 -18.73 4.63
CA PHE A 235 14.12 -18.60 3.92
C PHE A 235 14.40 -17.14 3.50
N LYS A 236 13.42 -16.42 2.95
CA LYS A 236 13.58 -15.00 2.59
C LYS A 236 13.89 -14.14 3.81
N GLN A 237 13.23 -14.40 4.94
CA GLN A 237 13.50 -13.68 6.19
C GLN A 237 14.92 -13.97 6.71
N GLN A 238 15.37 -15.23 6.67
CA GLN A 238 16.73 -15.61 7.03
C GLN A 238 17.77 -14.94 6.11
N GLU A 239 17.50 -14.88 4.80
CA GLU A 239 18.36 -14.23 3.82
C GLU A 239 18.44 -12.71 4.06
N GLN A 240 17.32 -12.05 4.39
CA GLN A 240 17.29 -10.64 4.76
C GLN A 240 18.11 -10.35 6.02
N ILE A 241 17.94 -11.14 7.09
CA ILE A 241 18.72 -10.99 8.32
C ILE A 241 20.21 -11.16 8.03
N LYS A 242 20.57 -12.19 7.25
CA LYS A 242 21.95 -12.42 6.83
C LYS A 242 22.52 -11.21 6.08
N ALA A 243 21.80 -10.72 5.07
CA ALA A 243 22.22 -9.58 4.26
C ALA A 243 22.37 -8.29 5.10
N GLU A 244 21.48 -8.06 6.07
CA GLU A 244 21.55 -6.90 6.97
C GLU A 244 22.80 -6.93 7.86
N VAL A 245 23.12 -8.09 8.44
CA VAL A 245 24.32 -8.25 9.27
C VAL A 245 25.58 -8.14 8.42
N GLU A 246 25.63 -8.77 7.23
CA GLU A 246 26.75 -8.65 6.29
C GLU A 246 26.98 -7.19 5.90
N LYS A 247 25.92 -6.47 5.55
CA LYS A 247 25.97 -5.05 5.19
C LYS A 247 26.44 -4.18 6.36
N THR A 248 25.93 -4.41 7.56
CA THR A 248 26.32 -3.65 8.75
C THR A 248 27.79 -3.87 9.09
N MET A 249 28.25 -5.13 9.04
CA MET A 249 29.65 -5.48 9.26
C MET A 249 30.57 -4.88 8.19
N GLN A 250 30.16 -4.94 6.93
CA GLN A 250 30.86 -4.33 5.80
C GLN A 250 30.99 -2.80 5.98
N GLN A 251 29.91 -2.12 6.37
CA GLN A 251 29.93 -0.66 6.60
C GLN A 251 30.85 -0.28 7.76
N ASN A 252 30.82 -1.03 8.86
CA ASN A 252 31.68 -0.78 10.01
C ASN A 252 33.17 -0.96 9.65
N LEU A 253 33.51 -2.04 8.96
CA LEU A 253 34.87 -2.30 8.48
C LEU A 253 35.32 -1.26 7.45
N TYR A 254 34.46 -0.87 6.52
CA TYR A 254 34.73 0.19 5.55
C TYR A 254 35.01 1.53 6.23
N ASN A 255 34.22 1.91 7.23
CA ASN A 255 34.45 3.15 7.98
C ASN A 255 35.76 3.11 8.77
N LEU A 256 36.06 1.98 9.41
CA LEU A 256 37.28 1.79 10.19
C LEU A 256 38.52 1.85 9.28
N LEU A 257 38.56 1.01 8.24
CA LEU A 257 39.70 0.93 7.32
C LEU A 257 39.82 2.17 6.44
N GLY A 258 38.69 2.78 6.06
CA GLY A 258 38.65 4.03 5.31
C GLY A 258 39.19 5.23 6.09
N THR A 259 39.15 5.19 7.43
CA THR A 259 39.81 6.22 8.27
C THR A 259 41.33 6.08 8.24
N ILE A 260 41.85 4.86 8.07
CA ILE A 260 43.28 4.57 8.05
C ILE A 260 43.87 4.76 6.64
N MET A 261 43.19 4.25 5.62
CA MET A 261 43.71 4.17 4.24
C MET A 261 43.12 5.22 3.28
N GLY A 262 42.00 5.85 3.67
CA GLY A 262 41.19 6.72 2.82
C GLY A 262 39.93 6.02 2.30
N ARG A 263 38.78 6.70 2.36
CA ARG A 263 37.46 6.12 2.06
C ARG A 263 37.37 5.58 0.64
N ASP A 264 37.95 6.27 -0.34
CA ASP A 264 37.92 5.86 -1.75
C ASP A 264 38.95 4.77 -2.11
N LYS A 265 39.76 4.32 -1.14
CA LYS A 265 40.88 3.39 -1.34
C LYS A 265 40.67 2.03 -0.67
N VAL A 266 39.48 1.76 -0.17
CA VAL A 266 39.16 0.49 0.49
C VAL A 266 37.84 -0.06 -0.04
N ILE A 267 37.84 -1.35 -0.38
CA ILE A 267 36.61 -2.10 -0.66
C ILE A 267 36.58 -3.26 0.32
N VAL A 268 35.46 -3.42 1.02
CA VAL A 268 35.25 -4.53 1.95
C VAL A 268 34.07 -5.35 1.47
N HIS A 269 34.23 -6.68 1.50
CA HIS A 269 33.14 -7.63 1.34
C HIS A 269 33.20 -8.65 2.47
N THR A 270 32.04 -8.90 3.07
CA THR A 270 31.90 -9.84 4.18
C THR A 270 30.91 -10.92 3.80
N PHE A 271 31.27 -12.18 4.02
CA PHE A 271 30.38 -13.33 3.90
C PHE A 271 30.19 -13.96 5.28
N ILE A 272 28.94 -14.23 5.65
CA ILE A 272 28.60 -14.80 6.96
C ILE A 272 27.82 -16.10 6.76
N LYS A 273 28.20 -17.14 7.50
CA LYS A 273 27.39 -18.34 7.67
C LYS A 273 26.62 -18.23 8.98
N MET A 274 25.30 -18.30 8.90
CA MET A 274 24.42 -18.22 10.06
C MET A 274 23.65 -19.51 10.26
N ASN A 275 23.45 -19.86 11.51
CA ASN A 275 22.55 -20.91 11.95
C ASN A 275 21.31 -20.25 12.58
N PHE A 276 20.13 -20.66 12.12
CA PHE A 276 18.83 -20.16 12.57
C PHE A 276 18.02 -21.25 13.31
N ASP A 277 18.67 -22.32 13.75
CA ASP A 277 18.05 -23.42 14.47
C ASP A 277 17.54 -22.89 15.82
N LYS A 278 16.22 -22.99 16.00
CA LYS A 278 15.56 -22.63 17.26
C LYS A 278 15.59 -23.84 18.18
N GLU A 279 16.39 -23.76 19.24
CA GLU A 279 16.40 -24.76 20.28
C GLU A 279 15.75 -24.21 21.55
N ASN A 280 14.66 -24.87 21.95
CA ASN A 280 14.01 -24.70 23.25
C ASN A 280 14.25 -25.98 24.04
N ARG A 281 15.05 -25.89 25.11
CA ARG A 281 15.36 -27.03 25.98
C ARG A 281 14.91 -26.75 27.40
N VAL A 282 14.23 -27.73 27.98
CA VAL A 282 13.89 -27.75 29.42
C VAL A 282 14.87 -28.68 30.10
N GLU A 283 15.75 -28.12 30.93
CA GLU A 283 16.69 -28.91 31.73
C GLU A 283 16.12 -29.06 33.14
N ASN A 284 15.88 -30.30 33.56
CA ASN A 284 15.45 -30.65 34.92
C ASN A 284 16.66 -31.22 35.67
N LEU A 285 17.36 -30.38 36.42
CA LEU A 285 18.53 -30.79 37.20
C LEU A 285 18.10 -31.13 38.63
N VAL A 286 18.68 -32.21 39.16
CA VAL A 286 18.58 -32.57 40.57
C VAL A 286 19.97 -32.39 41.17
N GLU A 287 20.11 -31.42 42.07
CA GLU A 287 21.36 -31.13 42.76
C GLU A 287 21.24 -31.44 44.25
N ALA A 288 22.27 -32.06 44.81
CA ALA A 288 22.41 -32.20 46.25
C ALA A 288 22.65 -30.81 46.86
N PRO A 289 21.87 -30.36 47.86
CA PRO A 289 22.13 -29.08 48.51
C PRO A 289 23.44 -29.08 49.30
N ASP A 290 23.84 -30.24 49.85
CA ASP A 290 25.19 -30.45 50.38
C ASP A 290 26.12 -30.92 49.25
N LYS A 291 26.93 -30.00 48.74
CA LYS A 291 27.89 -30.25 47.65
C LYS A 291 29.12 -31.04 48.08
N GLU A 292 29.44 -31.08 49.37
CA GLU A 292 30.62 -31.75 49.89
C GLU A 292 30.39 -33.25 50.01
N ASN A 293 29.22 -33.64 50.53
CA ASN A 293 28.84 -35.05 50.70
C ASN A 293 27.92 -35.57 49.58
N ASN A 294 27.48 -34.70 48.66
CA ASN A 294 26.53 -35.01 47.61
C ASN A 294 25.22 -35.62 48.14
N GLU A 295 24.75 -35.14 49.31
CA GLU A 295 23.56 -35.63 49.97
C GLU A 295 22.41 -34.61 49.99
N GLY A 296 21.17 -35.13 50.00
CA GLY A 296 19.97 -34.33 50.24
C GLY A 296 19.83 -33.94 51.72
N LEU A 297 19.13 -32.82 51.98
CA LEU A 297 18.80 -32.40 53.36
C LEU A 297 17.84 -33.41 53.98
N ILE A 298 18.15 -33.89 55.18
CA ILE A 298 17.27 -34.80 55.91
C ILE A 298 16.04 -34.02 56.39
N ILE A 299 14.86 -34.39 55.89
CA ILE A 299 13.57 -33.78 56.32
C ILE A 299 12.88 -34.60 57.40
N SER A 300 13.05 -35.92 57.39
CA SER A 300 12.56 -36.79 58.46
C SER A 300 13.44 -38.04 58.56
N SER A 301 13.71 -38.49 59.78
CA SER A 301 14.35 -39.78 60.05
C SER A 301 13.49 -40.54 61.05
N GLN A 302 13.19 -41.80 60.74
CA GLN A 302 12.48 -42.72 61.61
C GLN A 302 13.37 -43.93 61.86
N LYS A 303 13.77 -44.13 63.12
CA LYS A 303 14.55 -45.28 63.56
C LYS A 303 13.71 -46.14 64.49
N LEU A 304 13.39 -47.35 64.04
CA LEU A 304 12.69 -48.37 64.81
C LEU A 304 13.70 -49.46 65.19
N SER A 305 13.97 -49.60 66.48
CA SER A 305 14.79 -50.69 67.00
C SER A 305 13.90 -51.60 67.83
N LYS A 306 13.76 -52.86 67.43
CA LYS A 306 13.15 -53.90 68.26
C LYS A 306 14.24 -54.85 68.70
N THR A 307 14.36 -55.04 69.99
CA THR A 307 15.27 -56.03 70.57
C THR A 307 14.45 -56.98 71.42
N PHE A 308 14.61 -58.27 71.20
CA PHE A 308 14.03 -59.34 72.00
C PHE A 308 15.17 -60.23 72.48
N SER A 309 15.21 -60.47 73.78
CA SER A 309 16.13 -61.42 74.41
C SER A 309 15.28 -62.33 75.29
N GLY A 310 15.23 -63.61 74.94
CA GLY A 310 14.42 -64.59 75.67
C GLY A 310 14.98 -65.99 75.50
N GLN A 311 14.55 -66.91 76.36
CA GLN A 311 14.87 -68.32 76.22
C GLN A 311 13.87 -68.96 75.25
N GLY A 312 14.33 -69.29 74.05
CA GLY A 312 13.55 -70.05 73.08
C GLY A 312 13.53 -71.54 73.44
N ALA A 313 12.40 -72.21 73.20
CA ALA A 313 12.34 -73.66 73.28
C ALA A 313 13.29 -74.27 72.23
N PRO A 314 14.18 -75.20 72.60
CA PRO A 314 15.13 -75.78 71.65
C PRO A 314 14.37 -76.47 70.51
N PRO A 315 14.77 -76.27 69.23
CA PRO A 315 14.15 -76.95 68.11
C PRO A 315 14.24 -78.47 68.32
N GLY A 316 13.10 -79.15 68.29
CA GLY A 316 13.02 -80.59 68.49
C GLY A 316 13.94 -81.33 67.51
N GLY A 317 14.80 -82.20 68.06
CA GLY A 317 15.77 -82.97 67.29
C GLY A 317 15.11 -83.79 66.17
N VAL A 318 15.91 -84.12 65.16
CA VAL A 318 15.48 -84.86 63.96
C VAL A 318 14.74 -86.16 64.32
N ALA A 319 13.56 -86.35 63.75
CA ALA A 319 12.78 -87.57 63.88
C ALA A 319 13.39 -88.69 63.01
N GLY A 320 13.78 -89.79 63.65
CA GLY A 320 14.09 -91.07 62.98
C GLY A 320 15.58 -91.36 62.78
N THR A 321 16.05 -92.46 63.36
CA THR A 321 17.29 -93.11 62.95
C THR A 321 17.03 -93.96 61.71
N GLY A 322 17.91 -93.88 60.71
CA GLY A 322 17.83 -94.73 59.52
C GLY A 322 17.86 -96.22 59.89
N ALA A 323 17.30 -97.07 59.02
CA ALA A 323 16.91 -98.47 59.28
C ALA A 323 17.99 -99.44 59.82
N SER A 324 19.23 -98.98 60.02
CA SER A 324 20.32 -99.79 60.57
C SER A 324 20.90 -99.24 61.88
N ALA A 325 20.31 -98.20 62.47
CA ALA A 325 20.77 -97.62 63.74
C ALA A 325 19.71 -97.78 64.84
N VAL A 326 20.11 -98.43 65.93
CA VAL A 326 19.31 -98.60 67.15
C VAL A 326 19.05 -97.23 67.78
N PRO A 327 17.79 -96.83 68.05
CA PRO A 327 17.50 -95.56 68.69
C PRO A 327 18.14 -95.47 70.08
N SER A 328 19.11 -94.56 70.24
CA SER A 328 19.55 -94.07 71.54
C SER A 328 18.67 -92.86 71.90
N TYR A 329 18.10 -92.86 73.10
CA TYR A 329 17.35 -91.71 73.62
C TYR A 329 18.33 -90.72 74.24
N PRO A 330 18.54 -89.52 73.65
CA PRO A 330 19.30 -88.47 74.32
C PRO A 330 18.49 -87.95 75.51
N ALA A 331 19.07 -87.97 76.71
CA ALA A 331 18.52 -87.25 77.85
C ALA A 331 18.53 -85.74 77.52
N SER A 332 17.37 -85.09 77.59
CA SER A 332 17.24 -83.64 77.40
C SER A 332 17.88 -82.91 78.58
N THR A 333 19.10 -82.43 78.43
CA THR A 333 19.67 -81.41 79.32
C THR A 333 18.95 -80.08 79.04
N PRO A 334 18.47 -79.35 80.07
CA PRO A 334 17.81 -78.06 79.89
C PRO A 334 18.87 -76.99 79.64
N THR A 335 19.48 -77.01 78.46
CA THR A 335 20.27 -75.89 77.95
C THR A 335 19.36 -75.14 76.98
N GLY A 336 18.48 -74.31 77.55
CA GLY A 336 17.72 -73.34 76.77
C GLY A 336 18.71 -72.44 76.03
N SER A 337 18.65 -72.42 74.71
CA SER A 337 19.46 -71.51 73.90
C SER A 337 18.81 -70.13 74.02
N ASN A 338 19.56 -69.15 74.53
CA ASN A 338 19.16 -67.76 74.46
C ASN A 338 18.97 -67.39 72.99
N SER A 339 17.77 -66.93 72.63
CA SER A 339 17.49 -66.36 71.33
C SER A 339 17.43 -64.85 71.49
N ASP A 340 18.44 -64.20 70.95
CA ASP A 340 18.48 -62.75 70.80
C ASP A 340 18.01 -62.41 69.38
N TYR A 341 17.04 -61.52 69.27
CA TYR A 341 16.53 -60.99 68.02
C TYR A 341 16.64 -59.47 68.05
N GLU A 342 17.31 -58.92 67.05
CA GLU A 342 17.41 -57.48 66.86
C GLU A 342 16.89 -57.14 65.45
N GLU A 343 15.93 -56.22 65.38
CA GLU A 343 15.42 -55.63 64.15
C GLU A 343 15.66 -54.13 64.22
N LEU A 344 16.53 -53.62 63.35
CA LEU A 344 16.76 -52.20 63.18
C LEU A 344 16.24 -51.77 61.81
N ASN A 345 15.23 -50.91 61.81
CA ASN A 345 14.68 -50.29 60.62
C ASN A 345 14.92 -48.78 60.68
N ASP A 346 15.74 -48.25 59.76
CA ASP A 346 16.07 -46.83 59.64
C ASP A 346 15.55 -46.30 58.31
N THR A 347 14.61 -45.35 58.36
CA THR A 347 14.03 -44.71 57.17
C THR A 347 14.35 -43.21 57.22
N ILE A 348 15.13 -42.74 56.24
CA ILE A 348 15.54 -41.34 56.13
C ILE A 348 14.98 -40.76 54.83
N ASN A 349 14.10 -39.77 54.95
CA ASN A 349 13.61 -38.99 53.82
C ASN A 349 14.52 -37.77 53.63
N ARG A 350 15.01 -37.60 52.40
CA ARG A 350 15.89 -36.49 52.03
C ARG A 350 15.25 -35.63 50.95
N GLU A 351 15.38 -34.32 51.08
CA GLU A 351 14.98 -33.34 50.06
C GLU A 351 16.19 -32.97 49.20
N VAL A 352 15.94 -32.76 47.91
CA VAL A 352 16.95 -32.39 46.91
C VAL A 352 16.54 -31.10 46.22
N ASN A 353 17.52 -30.33 45.75
CA ASN A 353 17.21 -29.15 44.94
C ASN A 353 16.76 -29.64 43.56
N ARG A 354 15.57 -29.22 43.13
CA ARG A 354 15.08 -29.40 41.76
C ARG A 354 15.17 -28.06 41.05
N ILE A 355 16.04 -27.99 40.05
CA ILE A 355 16.26 -26.79 39.26
C ILE A 355 15.69 -27.05 37.87
N THR A 356 14.60 -26.36 37.53
CA THR A 356 14.06 -26.37 36.17
C THR A 356 14.59 -25.13 35.45
N ARG A 357 15.39 -25.35 34.41
CA ARG A 357 15.91 -24.29 33.55
C ARG A 357 15.22 -24.36 32.18
N ASN A 358 14.49 -23.31 31.85
CA ASN A 358 13.98 -23.11 30.49
C ASN A 358 15.04 -22.32 29.71
N VAL A 359 15.71 -22.99 28.78
CA VAL A 359 16.73 -22.37 27.92
C VAL A 359 16.11 -22.14 26.55
N THR A 360 15.96 -20.87 26.19
CA THR A 360 15.63 -20.44 24.84
C THR A 360 16.86 -19.77 24.24
N LEU A 361 17.41 -20.38 23.19
CA LEU A 361 18.57 -19.84 22.49
C LEU A 361 18.17 -18.64 21.62
N SER A 362 19.15 -17.78 21.33
CA SER A 362 18.95 -16.63 20.44
C SER A 362 18.44 -17.09 19.07
N PRO A 363 17.66 -16.25 18.35
CA PRO A 363 17.01 -16.66 17.10
C PRO A 363 17.99 -16.93 15.96
N TYR A 364 19.27 -16.57 16.11
CA TYR A 364 20.34 -16.89 15.18
C TYR A 364 21.71 -16.91 15.88
N LYS A 365 22.66 -17.64 15.31
CA LYS A 365 24.08 -17.68 15.70
C LYS A 365 24.96 -17.55 14.47
N ILE A 366 26.03 -16.77 14.57
CA ILE A 366 27.06 -16.69 13.52
C ILE A 366 27.99 -17.90 13.67
N GLU A 367 27.97 -18.79 12.67
CA GLU A 367 28.83 -19.97 12.60
C GLU A 367 30.20 -19.64 12.01
N ASP A 368 30.22 -18.81 10.97
CA ASP A 368 31.44 -18.48 10.25
C ASP A 368 31.37 -17.06 9.68
N VAL A 369 32.52 -16.43 9.54
CA VAL A 369 32.68 -15.13 8.87
C VAL A 369 33.93 -15.16 8.01
N THR A 370 33.82 -14.67 6.79
CA THR A 370 34.93 -14.45 5.87
C THR A 370 34.95 -12.98 5.45
N ILE A 371 36.09 -12.33 5.61
CA ILE A 371 36.27 -10.91 5.29
C ILE A 371 37.30 -10.77 4.17
N ASN A 372 36.87 -10.16 3.06
CA ASN A 372 37.72 -9.81 1.93
C ASN A 372 37.89 -8.30 1.90
N VAL A 373 39.14 -7.84 1.91
CA VAL A 373 39.49 -6.42 1.86
C VAL A 373 40.38 -6.17 0.65
N GLY A 374 39.86 -5.38 -0.29
CA GLY A 374 40.67 -4.74 -1.31
C GLY A 374 41.22 -3.43 -0.76
N VAL A 375 42.52 -3.18 -0.93
CA VAL A 375 43.15 -1.93 -0.54
C VAL A 375 43.99 -1.38 -1.69
N GLU A 376 43.80 -0.10 -2.00
CA GLU A 376 44.58 0.59 -3.02
C GLU A 376 45.88 1.15 -2.43
N PRO A 377 47.05 0.81 -3.00
CA PRO A 377 48.32 1.27 -2.48
C PRO A 377 48.52 2.78 -2.64
N PRO A 378 49.05 3.47 -1.62
CA PRO A 378 49.38 4.89 -1.73
C PRO A 378 50.44 5.09 -2.83
N ALA A 379 50.18 6.00 -3.76
CA ALA A 379 51.02 6.31 -4.93
C ALA A 379 51.15 5.19 -6.00
N GLY A 380 50.25 4.21 -6.01
CA GLY A 380 50.17 3.22 -7.09
C GLY A 380 51.32 2.19 -7.13
N GLY A 381 52.14 2.13 -6.08
CA GLY A 381 53.17 1.10 -5.88
C GLY A 381 52.62 -0.19 -5.26
N THR A 382 53.46 -0.96 -4.58
CA THR A 382 53.04 -2.12 -3.76
C THR A 382 52.75 -1.69 -2.33
N LEU A 383 51.78 -2.33 -1.67
CA LEU A 383 51.55 -2.13 -0.23
C LEU A 383 52.72 -2.75 0.54
N ASP A 384 53.21 -2.07 1.58
CA ASP A 384 54.23 -2.61 2.47
C ASP A 384 53.66 -3.77 3.32
N ASP A 385 54.44 -4.84 3.50
CA ASP A 385 54.01 -6.06 4.21
C ASP A 385 53.60 -5.74 5.66
N ALA A 386 54.24 -4.75 6.30
CA ALA A 386 53.87 -4.30 7.64
C ALA A 386 52.48 -3.64 7.69
N THR A 387 52.07 -2.96 6.61
CA THR A 387 50.73 -2.36 6.51
C THR A 387 49.68 -3.44 6.31
N VAL A 388 49.96 -4.43 5.46
CA VAL A 388 49.09 -5.60 5.27
C VAL A 388 48.90 -6.34 6.59
N GLU A 389 49.97 -6.55 7.35
CA GLU A 389 49.90 -7.24 8.64
C GLU A 389 49.10 -6.45 9.69
N SER A 390 49.25 -5.12 9.71
CA SER A 390 48.46 -4.25 10.59
C SER A 390 46.96 -4.34 10.28
N ILE A 391 46.60 -4.39 8.98
CA ILE A 391 45.21 -4.58 8.55
C ILE A 391 44.72 -5.97 8.98
N LYS A 392 45.51 -7.02 8.75
CA LYS A 392 45.18 -8.38 9.20
C LYS A 392 44.95 -8.44 10.70
N GLN A 393 45.78 -7.80 11.52
CA GLN A 393 45.63 -7.77 12.97
C GLN A 393 44.30 -7.16 13.42
N VAL A 394 43.87 -6.07 12.78
CA VAL A 394 42.56 -5.46 13.06
C VAL A 394 41.43 -6.42 12.66
N LEU A 395 41.52 -7.04 11.48
CA LEU A 395 40.52 -7.99 11.00
C LEU A 395 40.44 -9.23 11.89
N ARG A 396 41.58 -9.75 12.38
CA ARG A 396 41.63 -10.87 13.34
C ARG A 396 40.86 -10.57 14.61
N ASN A 397 40.97 -9.34 15.14
CA ASN A 397 40.22 -8.95 16.33
C ASN A 397 38.71 -8.95 16.08
N VAL A 398 38.28 -8.47 14.91
CA VAL A 398 36.87 -8.48 14.52
C VAL A 398 36.35 -9.91 14.38
N VAL A 399 37.04 -10.76 13.62
CA VAL A 399 36.69 -12.18 13.45
C VAL A 399 36.66 -12.90 14.80
N ARG A 400 37.65 -12.65 15.66
CA ARG A 400 37.71 -13.23 17.00
C ARG A 400 36.46 -12.85 17.80
N VAL A 401 36.12 -11.57 17.91
CA VAL A 401 34.95 -11.13 18.69
C VAL A 401 33.65 -11.73 18.14
N THR A 402 33.49 -11.79 16.82
CA THR A 402 32.32 -12.36 16.17
C THR A 402 32.17 -13.87 16.44
N LEU A 403 33.27 -14.62 16.45
CA LEU A 403 33.26 -16.08 16.65
C LEU A 403 33.47 -16.53 18.11
N SER A 404 33.83 -15.61 19.02
CA SER A 404 34.13 -15.91 20.44
C SER A 404 32.99 -16.60 21.19
N ASN A 405 31.74 -16.42 20.75
CA ASN A 405 30.57 -17.08 21.33
C ASN A 405 30.51 -18.60 21.07
N GLN A 406 31.51 -19.18 20.40
CA GLN A 406 31.60 -20.62 20.14
C GLN A 406 32.41 -21.40 21.19
N GLY A 407 33.05 -20.73 22.15
CA GLY A 407 33.83 -21.41 23.21
C GLY A 407 35.10 -22.09 22.71
N VAL A 408 35.51 -21.83 21.46
CA VAL A 408 36.77 -22.29 20.87
C VAL A 408 37.70 -21.10 20.71
N GLU A 409 38.87 -21.16 21.35
CA GLU A 409 39.93 -20.18 21.09
C GLU A 409 40.56 -20.48 19.73
N LEU A 410 40.25 -19.65 18.73
CA LEU A 410 40.83 -19.77 17.39
C LEU A 410 42.30 -19.34 17.41
N THR A 411 43.17 -20.20 16.86
CA THR A 411 44.59 -19.90 16.68
C THR A 411 44.78 -18.82 15.60
N GLN A 412 45.96 -18.16 15.56
CA GLN A 412 46.22 -17.11 14.57
C GLN A 412 46.15 -17.62 13.12
N GLU A 413 46.63 -18.84 12.87
CA GLU A 413 46.59 -19.46 11.54
C GLU A 413 45.16 -19.77 11.08
N GLU A 414 44.27 -20.10 12.01
CA GLU A 414 42.86 -20.31 11.70
C GLU A 414 42.18 -18.98 11.36
N LEU A 415 42.42 -17.92 12.14
CA LEU A 415 41.89 -16.58 11.87
C LEU A 415 42.33 -16.04 10.50
N ASP A 416 43.56 -16.32 10.08
CA ASP A 416 44.09 -15.89 8.78
C ASP A 416 43.40 -16.59 7.59
N LYS A 417 42.78 -17.76 7.77
CA LYS A 417 41.98 -18.40 6.71
C LYS A 417 40.68 -17.65 6.42
N HIS A 418 40.17 -16.91 7.40
CA HIS A 418 38.94 -16.11 7.27
C HIS A 418 39.19 -14.72 6.68
N ILE A 419 40.45 -14.35 6.44
CA ILE A 419 40.84 -12.99 6.08
C ILE A 419 41.63 -13.00 4.77
N SER A 420 41.12 -12.31 3.76
CA SER A 420 41.85 -12.06 2.52
C SER A 420 42.09 -10.57 2.33
N VAL A 421 43.36 -10.16 2.19
CA VAL A 421 43.75 -8.78 1.90
C VAL A 421 44.40 -8.75 0.52
N LEU A 422 43.78 -8.03 -0.41
CA LEU A 422 44.18 -7.96 -1.81
C LEU A 422 44.64 -6.53 -2.13
N PRO A 423 45.94 -6.28 -2.27
CA PRO A 423 46.43 -4.99 -2.74
C PRO A 423 46.26 -4.89 -4.27
N ARG A 424 45.32 -4.07 -4.72
CA ARG A 424 45.12 -3.77 -6.16
C ARG A 424 44.70 -2.32 -6.33
N GLN A 425 45.18 -1.70 -7.41
CA GLN A 425 44.61 -0.42 -7.85
C GLN A 425 43.19 -0.65 -8.33
N PHE A 426 42.28 0.20 -7.87
CA PHE A 426 40.91 0.17 -8.34
C PHE A 426 40.84 0.92 -9.66
N SER A 427 40.33 0.26 -10.70
CA SER A 427 40.01 0.96 -11.94
C SER A 427 38.87 1.93 -11.63
N GLY A 428 39.22 3.20 -11.41
CA GLY A 428 38.30 4.23 -10.95
C GLY A 428 37.04 4.30 -11.80
N LYS A 429 35.89 4.34 -11.10
CA LYS A 429 34.56 4.79 -11.52
C LYS A 429 34.15 4.37 -12.93
N VAL A 430 33.18 3.46 -13.03
CA VAL A 430 32.24 3.48 -14.15
C VAL A 430 31.60 4.87 -14.14
N ALA A 431 32.18 5.80 -14.90
CA ALA A 431 31.47 6.98 -15.33
C ALA A 431 30.30 6.43 -16.12
N VAL A 432 29.10 6.52 -15.55
CA VAL A 432 27.89 6.51 -16.34
C VAL A 432 28.07 7.71 -17.26
N GLU A 433 28.50 7.47 -18.48
CA GLU A 433 28.39 8.46 -19.54
C GLU A 433 26.91 8.82 -19.59
N ASP A 434 26.58 10.02 -19.10
CA ASP A 434 25.33 10.69 -19.40
C ASP A 434 25.29 10.86 -20.93
N SER A 435 24.80 9.82 -21.60
CA SER A 435 24.63 9.73 -23.05
C SER A 435 23.45 10.59 -23.55
N ASN A 436 23.09 11.62 -22.79
CA ASN A 436 22.02 12.57 -23.12
C ASN A 436 22.58 13.95 -23.48
N SER A 437 23.51 13.98 -24.43
CA SER A 437 23.73 15.18 -25.24
C SER A 437 23.24 14.91 -26.66
N LEU A 438 21.94 15.13 -26.87
CA LEU A 438 21.39 15.30 -28.22
C LEU A 438 22.22 16.39 -28.91
N SER A 439 22.85 16.03 -30.03
CA SER A 439 23.76 16.91 -30.76
C SER A 439 23.13 18.30 -30.97
N PRO A 440 23.90 19.39 -30.94
CA PRO A 440 23.38 20.73 -31.15
C PRO A 440 22.49 20.84 -32.41
N ALA A 441 22.82 20.13 -33.48
CA ALA A 441 22.02 20.10 -34.70
C ALA A 441 20.56 19.63 -34.50
N VAL A 442 20.31 18.68 -33.58
CA VAL A 442 18.96 18.20 -33.29
C VAL A 442 18.16 19.23 -32.48
N LEU A 443 18.79 19.94 -31.56
CA LEU A 443 18.14 21.03 -30.82
C LEU A 443 17.77 22.22 -31.72
N TRP A 444 18.62 22.56 -32.71
CA TRP A 444 18.31 23.63 -33.67
C TRP A 444 17.19 23.26 -34.66
N THR A 445 17.09 21.98 -35.05
CA THR A 445 15.99 21.51 -35.92
C THR A 445 14.65 21.46 -35.19
N VAL A 446 14.62 20.97 -33.95
CA VAL A 446 13.42 20.99 -33.11
C VAL A 446 13.01 22.43 -32.77
N GLY A 447 13.98 23.30 -32.47
CA GLY A 447 13.74 24.73 -32.26
C GLY A 447 13.15 25.44 -33.50
N GLY A 448 13.64 25.12 -34.70
CA GLY A 448 13.11 25.66 -35.95
C GLY A 448 11.67 25.24 -36.24
N ILE A 449 11.31 23.98 -35.95
CA ILE A 449 9.94 23.48 -36.11
C ILE A 449 8.98 24.16 -35.11
N ALA A 450 9.42 24.36 -33.86
CA ALA A 450 8.62 25.05 -32.84
C ALA A 450 8.34 26.52 -33.22
N VAL A 451 9.32 27.24 -33.79
CA VAL A 451 9.13 28.62 -34.26
C VAL A 451 8.18 28.69 -35.45
N LEU A 452 8.26 27.74 -36.40
CA LEU A 452 7.31 27.66 -37.52
C LEU A 452 5.88 27.35 -37.05
N ALA A 453 5.71 26.47 -36.07
CA ALA A 453 4.42 26.18 -35.47
C ALA A 453 3.84 27.42 -34.77
N LEU A 454 4.65 28.17 -34.01
CA LEU A 454 4.24 29.42 -33.38
C LEU A 454 3.89 30.50 -34.40
N ALA A 455 4.64 30.61 -35.50
CA ALA A 455 4.33 31.52 -36.60
C ALA A 455 3.01 31.16 -37.31
N ALA A 456 2.73 29.86 -37.49
CA ALA A 456 1.47 29.39 -38.06
C ALA A 456 0.28 29.68 -37.14
N VAL A 457 0.43 29.47 -35.83
CA VAL A 457 -0.59 29.82 -34.83
C VAL A 457 -0.80 31.33 -34.78
N ALA A 458 0.26 32.13 -34.77
CA ALA A 458 0.17 33.59 -34.81
C ALA A 458 -0.52 34.08 -36.10
N PHE A 459 -0.23 33.45 -37.25
CA PHE A 459 -0.90 33.74 -38.52
C PHE A 459 -2.39 33.39 -38.48
N LEU A 460 -2.78 32.26 -37.89
CA LEU A 460 -4.19 31.89 -37.71
C LEU A 460 -4.92 32.85 -36.77
N VAL A 461 -4.29 33.28 -35.67
CA VAL A 461 -4.85 34.26 -34.73
C VAL A 461 -4.98 35.64 -35.39
N LEU A 462 -3.97 36.09 -36.14
CA LEU A 462 -4.03 37.35 -36.89
C LEU A 462 -5.07 37.30 -38.01
N ARG A 463 -5.25 36.15 -38.67
CA ARG A 463 -6.32 35.96 -39.66
C ARG A 463 -7.70 35.97 -39.02
N ARG A 464 -7.89 35.35 -37.84
CA ARG A 464 -9.14 35.46 -37.06
C ARG A 464 -9.41 36.89 -36.63
N ARG A 465 -8.39 37.64 -36.17
CA ARG A 465 -8.55 39.06 -35.79
C ARG A 465 -8.85 39.96 -37.01
N LYS A 466 -8.28 39.68 -38.18
CA LYS A 466 -8.64 40.38 -39.42
C LYS A 466 -10.08 40.08 -39.86
N GLN A 467 -10.55 38.84 -39.71
CA GLN A 467 -11.95 38.48 -39.99
C GLN A 467 -12.93 39.11 -38.99
N ALA A 468 -12.55 39.20 -37.71
CA ALA A 468 -13.32 39.93 -36.70
C ALA A 468 -13.38 41.44 -36.99
N ARG A 469 -12.27 42.04 -37.45
CA ARG A 469 -12.24 43.45 -37.90
C ARG A 469 -13.04 43.70 -39.18
N GLN A 470 -13.12 42.74 -40.10
CA GLN A 470 -13.95 42.87 -41.29
C GLN A 470 -15.44 42.80 -40.96
N GLN A 471 -15.85 42.04 -39.93
CA GLN A 471 -17.20 42.13 -39.38
C GLN A 471 -17.45 43.46 -38.65
N GLU A 472 -16.46 44.03 -37.98
CA GLU A 472 -16.57 45.32 -37.29
C GLU A 472 -16.56 46.53 -38.26
N GLU A 473 -15.88 46.42 -39.41
CA GLU A 473 -15.89 47.39 -40.53
C GLU A 473 -17.18 47.26 -41.37
N GLU A 474 -17.70 46.06 -41.66
CA GLU A 474 -19.03 45.90 -42.30
C GLU A 474 -20.18 46.39 -41.41
N VAL A 475 -20.04 46.30 -40.07
CA VAL A 475 -21.02 46.84 -39.13
C VAL A 475 -20.84 48.35 -38.91
N SER A 476 -19.63 48.91 -39.07
CA SER A 476 -19.40 50.37 -38.98
C SER A 476 -19.77 51.14 -40.25
N ASP A 477 -19.65 50.55 -41.45
CA ASP A 477 -20.09 51.18 -42.71
C ASP A 477 -21.63 51.24 -42.83
N LEU A 478 -22.36 50.51 -41.98
CA LEU A 478 -23.82 50.62 -41.84
C LEU A 478 -24.26 51.75 -40.89
N LEU A 479 -23.32 52.44 -40.23
CA LEU A 479 -23.60 53.52 -39.27
C LEU A 479 -22.78 54.78 -39.60
N SER A 480 -23.21 55.51 -40.63
CA SER A 480 -22.94 56.95 -40.82
C SER A 480 -24.13 57.63 -41.52
N PRO A 481 -24.41 58.91 -41.22
CA PRO A 481 -25.78 59.37 -40.96
C PRO A 481 -26.51 59.89 -42.21
N SER A 482 -27.75 59.47 -42.40
CA SER A 482 -28.77 60.17 -43.20
C SER A 482 -29.67 61.02 -42.30
N GLN A 483 -29.99 62.22 -42.77
CA GLN A 483 -30.92 63.19 -42.16
C GLN A 483 -32.39 62.69 -42.17
N PRO A 484 -33.28 63.34 -41.40
CA PRO A 484 -34.34 62.68 -40.63
C PRO A 484 -35.72 62.66 -41.32
N SER A 485 -36.49 61.60 -41.05
CA SER A 485 -37.97 61.53 -41.09
C SER A 485 -38.36 60.06 -40.89
N GLU A 486 -39.36 59.62 -40.14
CA GLU A 486 -40.27 60.14 -39.13
C GLU A 486 -41.01 58.86 -38.63
N ILE A 487 -41.42 58.79 -37.35
CA ILE A 487 -42.47 57.89 -36.79
C ILE A 487 -42.08 56.39 -36.56
N PRO A 488 -42.68 55.63 -35.61
CA PRO A 488 -42.92 55.81 -34.16
C PRO A 488 -42.41 54.62 -33.28
N ASP A 489 -42.52 54.80 -31.96
CA ASP A 489 -42.21 53.88 -30.86
C ASP A 489 -42.73 52.44 -30.98
N LEU A 490 -41.89 51.48 -30.54
CA LEU A 490 -42.36 50.27 -29.87
C LEU A 490 -41.57 50.03 -28.58
N ILE A 491 -42.36 50.00 -27.51
CA ILE A 491 -42.02 49.79 -26.11
C ILE A 491 -41.50 48.36 -25.92
N TYR A 492 -40.39 48.22 -25.18
CA TYR A 492 -40.05 46.97 -24.50
C TYR A 492 -40.37 47.07 -23.02
N GLN A 493 -41.14 46.09 -22.58
CA GLN A 493 -41.73 45.91 -21.27
C GLN A 493 -40.78 45.00 -20.47
N GLU A 494 -40.17 45.55 -19.41
CA GLU A 494 -39.45 44.79 -18.37
C GLU A 494 -40.30 44.80 -17.09
N ASP A 495 -40.50 43.61 -16.53
CA ASP A 495 -41.18 43.36 -15.25
C ASP A 495 -40.64 44.28 -14.15
N GLY A 496 -41.43 45.03 -13.37
CA GLY A 496 -42.87 45.12 -13.27
C GLY A 496 -43.22 45.64 -11.86
N ASP A 497 -42.73 44.99 -10.82
CA ASP A 497 -43.27 45.25 -9.48
C ASP A 497 -42.26 45.85 -8.49
N GLN A 498 -41.04 45.33 -8.37
CA GLN A 498 -40.08 45.82 -7.37
C GLN A 498 -39.52 47.23 -7.70
N VAL A 499 -39.35 47.54 -8.99
CA VAL A 499 -38.87 48.85 -9.45
C VAL A 499 -39.97 49.92 -9.36
N VAL A 500 -41.23 49.52 -9.55
CA VAL A 500 -42.39 50.42 -9.44
C VAL A 500 -42.64 50.81 -7.99
N VAL A 501 -42.57 49.85 -7.06
CA VAL A 501 -42.69 50.13 -5.63
C VAL A 501 -41.57 51.06 -5.16
N ARG A 502 -40.32 50.82 -5.57
CA ARG A 502 -39.19 51.69 -5.23
C ARG A 502 -39.36 53.11 -5.76
N LYS A 503 -39.76 53.27 -7.03
CA LYS A 503 -40.02 54.59 -7.63
C LYS A 503 -41.23 55.29 -7.00
N GLN A 504 -42.26 54.56 -6.60
CA GLN A 504 -43.42 55.11 -5.91
C GLN A 504 -43.05 55.60 -4.50
N LEU A 505 -42.26 54.83 -3.74
CA LEU A 505 -41.72 55.24 -2.43
C LEU A 505 -40.80 56.47 -2.57
N GLU A 506 -39.93 56.48 -3.57
CA GLU A 506 -39.03 57.61 -3.85
C GLU A 506 -39.82 58.88 -4.25
N LYS A 507 -40.88 58.73 -5.05
CA LYS A 507 -41.76 59.83 -5.43
C LYS A 507 -42.57 60.35 -4.24
N LEU A 508 -43.09 59.47 -3.38
CA LEU A 508 -43.83 59.84 -2.18
C LEU A 508 -42.93 60.60 -1.19
N ALA A 509 -41.71 60.11 -0.96
CA ALA A 509 -40.71 60.78 -0.13
C ALA A 509 -40.35 62.19 -0.65
N ARG A 510 -40.30 62.38 -1.97
CA ARG A 510 -39.99 63.69 -2.58
C ARG A 510 -41.16 64.66 -2.62
N SER A 511 -42.38 64.18 -2.90
CA SER A 511 -43.52 65.08 -3.12
C SER A 511 -44.35 65.35 -1.87
N LYS A 512 -44.39 64.41 -0.92
CA LYS A 512 -45.22 64.48 0.28
C LYS A 512 -44.51 63.83 1.47
N PRO A 513 -43.51 64.51 2.05
CA PRO A 513 -42.70 63.95 3.13
C PRO A 513 -43.54 63.57 4.36
N ASP A 514 -44.60 64.33 4.66
CA ASP A 514 -45.45 64.08 5.84
C ASP A 514 -46.24 62.77 5.75
N GLU A 515 -46.78 62.42 4.57
CA GLU A 515 -47.50 61.14 4.35
C GLU A 515 -46.52 59.94 4.36
N PHE A 516 -45.30 60.13 3.83
CA PHE A 516 -44.26 59.10 3.84
C PHE A 516 -43.78 58.76 5.26
N VAL A 517 -43.67 59.77 6.14
CA VAL A 517 -43.31 59.57 7.55
C VAL A 517 -44.42 58.81 8.30
N VAL A 518 -45.69 59.07 8.02
CA VAL A 518 -46.81 58.30 8.61
C VAL A 518 -46.73 56.83 8.21
N LEU A 519 -46.45 56.54 6.93
CA LEU A 519 -46.35 55.18 6.40
C LEU A 519 -45.17 54.40 7.01
N LEU A 520 -44.02 55.06 7.19
CA LEU A 520 -42.89 54.50 7.95
C LEU A 520 -43.23 54.25 9.43
N ARG A 521 -44.02 55.13 10.04
CA ARG A 521 -44.41 55.02 11.46
C ARG A 521 -45.42 53.91 11.71
N THR A 522 -46.30 53.63 10.75
CA THR A 522 -47.21 52.47 10.78
C THR A 522 -46.43 51.17 10.66
N TRP A 523 -45.49 51.09 9.73
CA TRP A 523 -44.61 49.92 9.58
C TRP A 523 -43.73 49.66 10.81
N LEU A 524 -43.24 50.72 11.47
CA LEU A 524 -42.44 50.58 12.68
C LEU A 524 -43.25 50.27 13.96
N ALA A 525 -44.59 50.35 13.89
CA ALA A 525 -45.48 50.06 15.01
C ALA A 525 -46.17 48.68 14.89
N GLU A 526 -45.95 47.98 13.78
CA GLU A 526 -46.53 46.66 13.48
C GLU A 526 -45.51 45.52 13.69
N ASP A 527 -44.30 45.83 14.18
CA ASP A 527 -43.24 44.91 14.64
C ASP A 527 -42.97 45.02 16.16
#